data_AF-E3T337-F1
#
_entry.id   AF-E3T337-F1
#
_cell.length_a   1.000
_cell.length_b   1.000
_cell.length_c   1.000
_cell.angle_alpha   90.00
_cell.angle_beta   90.00
_cell.angle_gamma   90.00
#
_symmetry.space_group_name_H-M   'P 1'
#
loop_
_entity.id
_entity.type
_entity.pdbx_description
1 polymer ?
#
loop_
_entity_poly.entity_id
_entity_poly.type
_entity_poly.pdbx_seq_one_letter_code
_entity_poly.pdbx_strand_id
1 'polypeptide(L)'
;MNDFIFGVYPYLAGTIFLVGSWIRFDREQYTWKADSSQFLNNDKMRLASNLFHIGIIAIFFGHLFGMLTPNSVFHAFGISDVGHQKIAIVAGIVFGGMCLAGAIMLIMRRLKDPR
;
A
#
# COMPACT_ATOMS: atom_id res chain seq x y z
N MET A 1 -2.47 -15.40 22.68
CA MET A 1 -2.81 -14.35 21.68
C MET A 1 -1.61 -13.94 20.85
N ASN A 2 -0.43 -13.73 21.45
CA ASN A 2 0.82 -13.42 20.73
C ASN A 2 1.15 -14.46 19.64
N ASP A 3 1.23 -15.75 20.01
CA ASP A 3 1.57 -16.83 19.08
C ASP A 3 0.58 -16.96 17.93
N PHE A 4 -0.69 -16.66 18.18
CA PHE A 4 -1.69 -16.65 17.12
C PHE A 4 -1.46 -15.48 16.15
N ILE A 5 -1.30 -14.24 16.65
CA ILE A 5 -1.22 -13.02 15.83
C ILE A 5 0.08 -12.95 15.02
N PHE A 6 1.22 -13.34 15.60
CA PHE A 6 2.53 -13.20 14.95
C PHE A 6 3.13 -14.53 14.50
N GLY A 7 2.69 -15.64 15.08
CA GLY A 7 3.13 -16.98 14.70
C GLY A 7 2.26 -17.60 13.61
N VAL A 8 0.94 -17.63 13.77
CA VAL A 8 0.03 -18.36 12.86
C VAL A 8 -0.58 -17.47 11.78
N TYR A 9 -1.12 -16.32 12.18
CA TYR A 9 -1.91 -15.45 11.30
C TYR A 9 -1.17 -14.97 10.03
N PRO A 10 0.13 -14.63 10.04
CA PRO A 10 0.83 -14.19 8.83
C PRO A 10 0.85 -15.27 7.74
N TYR A 11 1.01 -16.54 8.11
CA TYR A 11 0.99 -17.65 7.16
C TYR A 11 -0.41 -17.91 6.61
N LEU A 12 -1.45 -17.79 7.46
CA LEU A 12 -2.83 -17.94 7.03
C LEU A 12 -3.20 -16.83 6.03
N ALA A 13 -2.92 -15.57 6.38
CA ALA A 13 -3.17 -14.43 5.51
C ALA A 13 -2.39 -14.53 4.20
N GLY A 14 -1.11 -14.93 4.25
CA GLY A 14 -0.29 -15.15 3.06
C GLY A 14 -0.81 -16.27 2.17
N THR A 15 -1.26 -17.38 2.75
CA THR A 15 -1.84 -18.51 2.00
C THR A 15 -3.13 -18.08 1.28
N ILE A 16 -4.02 -17.39 1.98
CA ILE A 16 -5.27 -16.88 1.40
C ILE A 16 -4.97 -15.85 0.30
N PHE A 17 -4.00 -14.96 0.52
CA PHE A 17 -3.58 -13.98 -0.47
C PHE A 17 -3.08 -14.63 -1.75
N LEU A 18 -2.17 -15.60 -1.66
CA LEU A 18 -1.57 -16.25 -2.84
C LEU A 18 -2.57 -17.16 -3.57
N VAL A 19 -3.20 -18.09 -2.84
CA VAL A 19 -4.13 -19.07 -3.44
C VAL A 19 -5.39 -18.37 -3.95
N GLY A 20 -5.95 -17.43 -3.18
CA GLY A 20 -7.12 -16.66 -3.60
C GLY A 20 -6.85 -15.82 -4.84
N SER A 21 -5.68 -15.17 -4.91
CA SER A 21 -5.27 -14.41 -6.11
C SER A 21 -5.11 -15.32 -7.32
N TRP A 22 -4.50 -16.50 -7.16
CA TRP A 22 -4.33 -17.46 -8.25
C TRP A 22 -5.69 -17.98 -8.77
N ILE A 23 -6.56 -18.46 -7.88
CA ILE A 23 -7.89 -18.98 -8.26
C ILE A 23 -8.70 -17.91 -8.99
N ARG A 24 -8.70 -16.67 -8.49
CA ARG A 24 -9.43 -15.56 -9.13
C ARG A 24 -8.84 -15.22 -10.50
N PHE A 25 -7.52 -15.27 -10.65
CA PHE A 25 -6.85 -15.02 -11.92
C PHE A 25 -7.21 -16.06 -12.99
N ASP A 26 -7.29 -17.34 -12.62
CA ASP A 26 -7.57 -18.44 -13.56
C ASP A 26 -9.06 -18.54 -13.90
N ARG A 27 -9.94 -18.40 -12.90
CA ARG A 27 -11.39 -18.65 -13.07
C ARG A 27 -12.21 -17.40 -13.36
N GLU A 28 -11.80 -16.22 -12.88
CA GLU A 28 -12.64 -15.02 -12.84
C GLU A 28 -12.00 -13.79 -13.54
N GLN A 29 -11.47 -13.99 -14.74
CA GLN A 29 -10.82 -12.91 -15.51
C GLN A 29 -11.71 -11.67 -15.72
N TYR A 30 -13.03 -11.84 -15.88
CA TYR A 30 -13.97 -10.71 -16.03
C TYR A 30 -14.03 -9.80 -14.78
N THR A 31 -13.80 -10.34 -13.59
CA THR A 31 -13.79 -9.57 -12.34
C THR A 31 -12.42 -8.93 -12.07
N TRP A 32 -11.38 -9.25 -12.85
CA TRP A 32 -10.03 -8.73 -12.70
C TRP A 32 -9.84 -7.38 -13.41
N LYS A 33 -10.37 -6.31 -12.82
CA LYS A 33 -10.27 -4.94 -13.34
C LYS A 33 -10.17 -3.92 -12.20
N ALA A 34 -9.72 -2.71 -12.54
CA ALA A 34 -9.53 -1.63 -11.57
C ALA A 34 -10.85 -0.94 -11.14
N ASP A 35 -11.99 -1.29 -11.75
CA ASP A 35 -13.31 -0.71 -11.48
C ASP A 35 -13.30 0.83 -11.36
N SER A 36 -12.77 1.49 -12.40
CA SER A 36 -12.64 2.95 -12.43
C SER A 36 -14.00 3.63 -12.42
N SER A 37 -14.23 4.48 -11.41
CA SER A 37 -15.43 5.35 -11.31
C SER A 37 -15.21 6.75 -11.87
N GLN A 38 -14.06 7.00 -12.51
CA GLN A 38 -13.72 8.33 -13.04
C GLN A 38 -14.66 8.77 -14.18
N PHE A 39 -15.19 7.81 -14.94
CA PHE A 39 -16.17 8.09 -15.99
C PHE A 39 -17.50 8.61 -15.43
N LEU A 40 -17.92 8.09 -14.27
CA LEU A 40 -19.18 8.48 -13.62
C LEU A 40 -19.10 9.87 -12.98
N ASN A 41 -17.97 10.18 -12.36
CA ASN A 41 -17.68 11.52 -11.88
C ASN A 41 -16.16 11.80 -11.88
N ASN A 42 -15.73 12.82 -12.61
CA ASN A 42 -14.32 13.19 -12.71
C ASN A 42 -13.92 14.31 -11.74
N ASP A 43 -14.86 14.86 -10.96
CA ASP A 43 -14.57 15.96 -10.04
C ASP A 43 -13.54 15.53 -8.99
N LYS A 44 -12.44 16.30 -8.91
CA LYS A 44 -11.27 16.09 -8.04
C LYS A 44 -10.60 14.71 -8.12
N MET A 45 -11.06 13.81 -9.01
CA MET A 45 -10.57 12.43 -9.11
C MET A 45 -9.07 12.39 -9.44
N ARG A 46 -8.61 13.23 -10.37
CA ARG A 46 -7.18 13.29 -10.74
C ARG A 46 -6.29 13.65 -9.55
N LEU A 47 -6.66 14.68 -8.78
CA LEU A 47 -5.89 15.11 -7.62
C LEU A 47 -5.93 14.05 -6.51
N ALA A 48 -7.12 13.56 -6.16
CA ALA A 48 -7.30 12.59 -5.09
C ALA A 48 -6.61 11.25 -5.41
N SER A 49 -6.79 10.75 -6.64
CA SER A 49 -6.16 9.52 -7.11
C SER A 49 -4.63 9.65 -7.16
N ASN A 50 -4.09 10.76 -7.68
CA ASN A 50 -2.64 10.94 -7.75
C ASN A 50 -2.01 11.04 -6.36
N LEU A 51 -2.61 11.79 -5.43
CA LEU A 51 -2.11 11.89 -4.06
C LEU A 51 -2.11 10.53 -3.35
N PHE A 52 -3.18 9.75 -3.53
CA PHE A 52 -3.26 8.40 -2.98
C PHE A 52 -2.22 7.47 -3.60
N HIS A 53 -2.17 7.36 -4.93
CA HIS A 53 -1.32 6.39 -5.62
C HIS A 53 0.18 6.71 -5.50
N ILE A 54 0.57 7.98 -5.62
CA ILE A 54 1.98 8.36 -5.42
C ILE A 54 2.41 8.05 -3.98
N GLY A 55 1.55 8.38 -3.01
CA GLY A 55 1.80 8.08 -1.60
C GLY A 55 1.92 6.57 -1.34
N ILE A 56 0.92 5.78 -1.72
CA ILE A 56 0.89 4.34 -1.42
C ILE A 56 1.99 3.55 -2.14
N ILE A 57 2.35 3.93 -3.38
CA ILE A 57 3.43 3.27 -4.12
C ILE A 57 4.79 3.57 -3.46
N ALA A 58 5.02 4.82 -3.05
CA ALA A 58 6.24 5.17 -2.32
C ALA A 58 6.32 4.44 -0.96
N ILE A 59 5.20 4.35 -0.23
CA ILE A 59 5.10 3.59 1.03
C ILE A 59 5.38 2.10 0.79
N PHE A 60 4.78 1.52 -0.27
CA PHE A 60 4.97 0.11 -0.62
C PHE A 60 6.45 -0.21 -0.83
N PHE A 61 7.15 0.56 -1.66
CA PHE A 61 8.57 0.34 -1.89
C PHE A 61 9.43 0.67 -0.66
N GLY A 62 9.07 1.69 0.11
CA GLY A 62 9.72 1.98 1.39
C GLY A 62 9.62 0.83 2.38
N HIS A 63 8.47 0.17 2.48
CA HIS A 63 8.26 -1.00 3.33
C HIS A 63 8.95 -2.25 2.77
N LEU A 64 8.83 -2.48 1.46
CA LEU A 64 9.41 -3.63 0.78
C LEU A 64 10.93 -3.65 0.98
N PHE A 65 11.61 -2.55 0.61
CA PHE A 65 13.06 -2.48 0.73
C PHE A 65 13.50 -2.19 2.16
N GLY A 66 12.71 -1.48 2.97
CA GLY A 66 13.06 -1.22 4.37
C GLY A 66 13.05 -2.49 5.23
N MET A 67 12.14 -3.43 4.99
CA MET A 67 12.03 -4.65 5.83
C MET A 67 12.67 -5.89 5.21
N LEU A 68 12.68 -6.04 3.88
CA LEU A 68 13.21 -7.24 3.24
C LEU A 68 14.69 -7.13 2.86
N THR A 69 15.25 -5.91 2.82
CA THR A 69 16.68 -5.74 2.54
C THR A 69 17.51 -6.10 3.78
N PRO A 70 18.52 -6.99 3.67
CA PRO A 70 19.36 -7.35 4.80
C PRO A 70 20.17 -6.15 5.33
N ASN A 71 20.37 -6.10 6.65
CA ASN A 71 21.15 -5.04 7.31
C ASN A 71 22.58 -4.92 6.76
N SER A 72 23.19 -6.02 6.33
CA SER A 72 24.53 -6.03 5.72
C SER A 72 24.62 -5.14 4.47
N VAL A 73 23.54 -5.05 3.69
CA VAL A 73 23.47 -4.20 2.50
C VAL A 73 23.47 -2.73 2.92
N PHE A 74 22.67 -2.34 3.91
CA PHE A 74 22.66 -0.96 4.42
C PHE A 74 24.01 -0.55 4.99
N HIS A 75 24.66 -1.43 5.77
CA HIS A 75 26.00 -1.18 6.29
C HIS A 75 27.05 -1.08 5.18
N ALA A 76 26.94 -1.86 4.10
CA ALA A 76 27.83 -1.76 2.95
C ALA A 76 27.71 -0.41 2.22
N PHE A 77 26.52 0.20 2.22
CA PHE A 77 26.30 1.57 1.75
C PHE A 77 26.65 2.65 2.79
N GLY A 78 27.19 2.28 3.96
CA GLY A 78 27.55 3.22 5.03
C GLY A 78 26.35 3.80 5.79
N ILE A 79 25.16 3.19 5.67
CA ILE A 79 23.96 3.62 6.37
C ILE A 79 23.88 2.88 7.71
N SER A 80 23.80 3.64 8.81
CA SER A 80 23.54 3.07 10.14
C SER A 80 22.07 2.74 10.33
N ASP A 81 21.75 1.82 11.25
CA ASP A 81 20.35 1.43 11.55
C ASP A 81 19.48 2.64 11.92
N VAL A 82 20.03 3.55 12.74
CA VAL A 82 19.37 4.80 13.12
C VAL A 82 19.21 5.73 11.91
N GLY A 83 20.18 5.76 11.00
CA GLY A 83 20.08 6.52 9.76
C GLY A 83 18.96 6.02 8.87
N HIS A 84 18.88 4.70 8.68
CA HIS A 84 17.79 4.04 7.95
C HIS A 84 16.42 4.35 8.58
N GLN A 85 16.30 4.23 9.90
CA GLN A 85 15.05 4.55 10.61
C GLN A 85 14.63 6.01 10.42
N LYS A 86 15.58 6.96 10.47
CA LYS A 86 15.28 8.39 10.24
C LYS A 86 14.75 8.64 8.83
N ILE A 87 15.36 8.02 7.82
CA ILE A 87 14.88 8.09 6.43
C ILE A 87 13.45 7.54 6.35
N ALA A 88 13.20 6.38 6.95
CA ALA A 88 11.88 5.76 6.96
C ALA A 88 10.82 6.65 7.63
N ILE A 89 11.14 7.31 8.75
CA ILE A 89 10.22 8.22 9.44
C ILE A 89 9.92 9.45 8.58
N VAL A 90 10.94 10.13 8.06
CA VAL A 90 10.75 11.38 7.30
C VAL A 90 10.00 11.10 5.99
N ALA A 91 10.46 10.12 5.22
CA ALA A 91 9.79 9.72 3.98
C ALA A 91 8.37 9.19 4.28
N GLY A 92 8.21 8.42 5.35
CA GLY A 92 6.92 7.89 5.81
C GLY A 92 5.92 8.97 6.15
N ILE A 93 6.32 10.05 6.84
CA ILE A 93 5.41 11.17 7.14
C ILE A 93 4.96 11.88 5.87
N VAL A 94 5.88 12.13 4.93
CA VAL A 94 5.56 12.83 3.68
C VAL A 94 4.62 12.00 2.80
N PHE A 95 5.03 10.78 2.45
CA PHE A 95 4.24 9.92 1.56
C PHE A 95 2.99 9.35 2.26
N GLY A 96 3.06 9.09 3.56
CA GLY A 96 1.92 8.74 4.41
C GLY A 96 0.89 9.86 4.47
N GLY A 97 1.33 11.11 4.65
CA GLY A 97 0.46 12.28 4.61
C GLY A 97 -0.25 12.45 3.26
N MET A 98 0.49 12.31 2.15
CA MET A 98 -0.09 12.33 0.79
C MET A 98 -1.10 11.20 0.59
N CYS A 99 -0.74 9.98 0.96
CA CYS A 99 -1.60 8.81 0.86
C CYS A 99 -2.90 9.00 1.67
N LEU A 100 -2.79 9.45 2.92
CA LEU A 100 -3.92 9.66 3.81
C LEU A 100 -4.85 10.75 3.29
N ALA A 101 -4.30 11.89 2.86
CA ALA A 101 -5.08 12.98 2.26
C ALA A 101 -5.83 12.51 1.00
N GLY A 102 -5.15 11.78 0.11
CA GLY A 102 -5.76 11.17 -1.08
C GLY A 102 -6.87 10.17 -0.72
N ALA A 103 -6.63 9.29 0.25
CA ALA A 103 -7.60 8.29 0.72
C ALA A 103 -8.85 8.95 1.31
N ILE A 104 -8.69 9.97 2.16
CA ILE A 104 -9.82 10.71 2.75
C ILE A 104 -10.67 11.33 1.64
N MET A 105 -10.06 11.99 0.64
CA MET A 105 -10.80 12.55 -0.50
C MET A 105 -11.56 11.48 -1.30
N LEU A 106 -10.92 10.34 -1.58
CA LEU A 106 -11.56 9.23 -2.31
C LEU A 106 -12.70 8.57 -1.51
N ILE A 107 -12.54 8.40 -0.20
CA ILE A 107 -13.59 7.89 0.70
C ILE A 107 -14.75 8.86 0.78
N MET A 108 -14.49 10.15 0.98
CA MET A 108 -15.53 11.18 1.02
C MET A 108 -16.32 11.22 -0.29
N ARG A 109 -15.64 11.07 -1.43
CA ARG A 109 -16.32 10.93 -2.73
C ARG A 109 -17.17 9.66 -2.76
N ARG A 110 -16.61 8.48 -2.43
CA ARG A 110 -17.33 7.20 -2.45
C ARG A 110 -18.61 7.20 -1.59
N LEU A 111 -18.62 7.94 -0.49
CA LEU A 111 -19.76 7.96 0.44
C LEU A 111 -20.79 9.06 0.11
N LYS A 112 -20.38 10.17 -0.49
CA LYS A 112 -21.25 11.34 -0.70
C LYS A 112 -21.67 11.56 -2.15
N ASP A 113 -20.92 11.00 -3.10
CA ASP A 113 -21.26 11.07 -4.50
C ASP A 113 -22.39 10.07 -4.80
N PRO A 114 -23.55 10.52 -5.30
CA PRO A 114 -24.65 9.62 -5.64
C PRO A 114 -24.37 8.77 -6.91
N ARG A 115 -23.25 9.00 -7.59
CA ARG A 115 -22.81 8.28 -8.80
C ARG A 115 -21.49 7.55 -8.57
#